data_AF-A0A538MQ41-F1
#
_entry.id   AF-A0A538MQ41-F1
#
_cell.length_a   1.000
_cell.length_b   1.000
_cell.length_c   1.000
_cell.angle_alpha   90.00
_cell.angle_beta   90.00
_cell.angle_gamma   90.00
#
_symmetry.space_group_name_H-M   'P 1'
#
loop_
_entity.id
_entity.type
_entity.pdbx_description
1 polymer ?
#
loop_
_entity_poly.entity_id
_entity_poly.type
_entity_poly.pdbx_seq_one_letter_code
_entity_poly.pdbx_strand_id
1 'polypeptide(L)'
;MGRTGLSRRAVASTCRRSMSIRSRTAATSRCGSWPSSSPPAIPLRAHTRQTNDGIRRLNLVPENSEEGSMKKVVTAAALAAVLAVLATAAWGSTKGSNRSATAATADSALVKCGKTRSIGLLAPFTGPAASIGINQVHWANFYKSTYNRTHKKKIRFVNEDTMLGSANGTAEAVKGAQAVGSNARVLGVVGPAGSNEVKATTGALKGAGLGWVSGSATNTTITLDGTRTGFFFRTVPPDSSQSKSVAAYITGTLKIKRVYIIDDQEAYSTGLADEVQTLLRAKGVTVGRDGVSQQQSDFSSIINKIPRNTQLVYLPWQLPPKGQAFGRQMKSLGRSGTKLMGSDGLFDPLFAGLGNNVYDSFFPLNPADKRVAAFKRIHHATELFGAPSYVAAQVVTGAIDRACKNGTASRAEVRAQIKRTRIAAKASLLGLPVAFDRHGDMIKKPFGIYHSVKGVFVRVA
;
A
#
# COMPACT_ATOMS: atom_id res chain seq x y z
N MET A 1 -45.70 -12.25 -48.26
CA MET A 1 -46.78 -11.27 -48.01
C MET A 1 -46.35 -10.41 -46.83
N GLY A 2 -46.30 -9.07 -46.83
CA GLY A 2 -46.45 -8.06 -47.88
C GLY A 2 -45.96 -6.68 -47.38
N ARG A 3 -45.56 -5.82 -48.34
CA ARG A 3 -45.46 -4.34 -48.39
C ARG A 3 -46.37 -3.56 -47.39
N THR A 4 -46.19 -2.29 -46.95
CA THR A 4 -45.25 -1.13 -47.11
C THR A 4 -45.62 -0.05 -46.03
N GLY A 5 -44.97 1.09 -45.77
CA GLY A 5 -43.71 1.72 -46.27
C GLY A 5 -43.75 3.27 -46.19
N LEU A 6 -42.58 3.92 -45.97
CA LEU A 6 -42.34 5.40 -45.91
C LEU A 6 -42.96 6.18 -44.70
N SER A 7 -42.50 7.37 -44.27
CA SER A 7 -41.54 8.34 -44.83
C SER A 7 -40.69 9.08 -43.76
N ARG A 8 -39.62 9.76 -44.20
CA ARG A 8 -38.72 10.63 -43.43
C ARG A 8 -39.32 12.02 -43.14
N ARG A 9 -38.79 12.72 -42.14
CA ARG A 9 -38.47 14.17 -42.24
C ARG A 9 -37.33 14.56 -41.30
N ALA A 10 -36.45 15.44 -41.77
CA ALA A 10 -35.35 16.03 -41.00
C ALA A 10 -35.73 17.44 -40.52
N VAL A 11 -35.08 17.92 -39.46
CA VAL A 11 -35.16 19.31 -39.03
C VAL A 11 -33.76 19.92 -39.08
N ALA A 12 -33.58 20.84 -40.02
CA ALA A 12 -32.44 21.75 -40.08
C ALA A 12 -33.01 23.16 -40.27
N SER A 13 -32.65 24.10 -39.40
CA SER A 13 -33.12 25.49 -39.45
C SER A 13 -31.95 26.42 -39.74
N THR A 14 -31.96 27.04 -40.92
CA THR A 14 -31.04 28.11 -41.31
C THR A 14 -31.80 29.25 -41.96
N CYS A 15 -31.69 30.46 -41.39
CA CYS A 15 -32.07 31.73 -42.01
C CYS A 15 -31.54 32.85 -41.11
N ARG A 16 -31.02 34.01 -41.56
CA ARG A 16 -30.26 34.45 -42.74
C ARG A 16 -29.86 35.91 -42.41
N ARG A 17 -28.77 36.40 -43.01
CA ARG A 17 -28.24 37.77 -42.81
C ARG A 17 -29.12 38.88 -43.42
N SER A 18 -28.99 40.08 -42.85
CA SER A 18 -28.86 41.39 -43.53
C SER A 18 -28.18 42.37 -42.52
N MET A 19 -27.11 43.15 -42.74
CA MET A 19 -26.26 43.61 -43.88
C MET A 19 -26.59 45.00 -44.49
N SER A 20 -25.94 46.06 -43.97
CA SER A 20 -25.64 47.38 -44.60
C SER A 20 -24.68 48.17 -43.66
N ILE A 21 -23.42 48.56 -43.98
CA ILE A 21 -22.92 49.62 -44.91
C ILE A 21 -23.29 51.04 -44.35
N ARG A 22 -22.45 52.09 -44.18
CA ARG A 22 -21.07 52.60 -44.54
C ARG A 22 -20.66 53.69 -43.48
N SER A 23 -19.55 54.45 -43.49
CA SER A 23 -18.09 54.25 -43.75
C SER A 23 -17.33 55.61 -43.69
N ARG A 24 -16.00 55.63 -43.41
CA ARG A 24 -15.04 56.79 -43.49
C ARG A 24 -15.14 57.82 -42.32
N THR A 25 -14.13 58.64 -41.95
CA THR A 25 -12.75 58.90 -42.47
C THR A 25 -11.81 59.37 -41.32
N ALA A 26 -10.50 59.48 -41.57
CA ALA A 26 -9.49 59.93 -40.59
C ALA A 26 -9.30 61.46 -40.51
N ALA A 27 -8.76 61.97 -39.40
CA ALA A 27 -7.69 63.01 -39.39
C ALA A 27 -7.12 63.32 -37.99
N THR A 28 -5.80 63.56 -37.99
CA THR A 28 -4.87 64.09 -36.98
C THR A 28 -5.30 65.24 -36.05
N SER A 29 -4.76 65.26 -34.81
CA SER A 29 -3.97 66.38 -34.26
C SER A 29 -3.26 66.01 -32.93
N ARG A 30 -2.28 66.82 -32.50
CA ARG A 30 -1.32 66.56 -31.40
C ARG A 30 -1.61 67.43 -30.16
N CYS A 31 -1.21 67.00 -28.95
CA CYS A 31 -0.08 67.57 -28.18
C CYS A 31 -0.11 67.29 -26.65
N GLY A 32 1.08 66.98 -26.10
CA GLY A 32 1.49 67.18 -24.70
C GLY A 32 1.07 66.14 -23.65
N SER A 33 1.83 65.87 -22.57
CA SER A 33 3.30 65.98 -22.35
C SER A 33 3.69 65.46 -20.95
N TRP A 34 4.46 64.35 -20.89
CA TRP A 34 5.43 63.98 -19.81
C TRP A 34 4.91 63.83 -18.34
N PRO A 35 5.69 63.24 -17.40
CA PRO A 35 6.87 62.37 -17.54
C PRO A 35 6.74 60.99 -16.84
N SER A 36 7.75 60.16 -17.11
CA SER A 36 8.12 58.93 -16.40
C SER A 36 8.54 59.12 -14.94
N SER A 37 8.37 58.09 -14.10
CA SER A 37 9.28 57.81 -12.97
C SER A 37 9.25 56.34 -12.51
N SER A 38 10.36 55.64 -12.74
CA SER A 38 10.76 54.45 -11.97
C SER A 38 11.72 54.88 -10.86
N PRO A 39 11.55 54.43 -9.62
CA PRO A 39 12.72 54.15 -8.77
C PRO A 39 12.49 52.99 -7.76
N PRO A 40 13.50 52.59 -6.98
CA PRO A 40 14.91 52.40 -7.34
C PRO A 40 15.47 51.03 -6.89
N ALA A 41 16.62 50.65 -7.46
CA ALA A 41 17.54 49.71 -6.80
C ALA A 41 18.61 50.52 -6.03
N ILE A 42 19.06 50.03 -4.87
CA ILE A 42 20.08 50.65 -4.00
C ILE A 42 21.13 49.57 -3.63
N PRO A 43 22.43 49.92 -3.45
CA PRO A 43 23.52 49.13 -4.07
C PRO A 43 24.42 48.34 -3.11
N LEU A 44 25.37 47.59 -3.72
CA LEU A 44 26.50 46.92 -3.05
C LEU A 44 27.64 47.86 -2.63
N ARG A 45 28.31 47.49 -1.53
CA ARG A 45 29.78 47.46 -1.30
C ARG A 45 30.02 46.55 -0.08
N ALA A 46 31.13 45.84 0.12
CA ALA A 46 32.24 45.34 -0.69
C ALA A 46 32.80 44.11 0.11
N HIS A 47 33.44 43.09 -0.44
CA HIS A 47 34.78 43.16 -1.02
C HIS A 47 35.14 41.87 -1.80
N THR A 48 35.67 42.09 -3.02
CA THR A 48 36.87 41.46 -3.63
C THR A 48 37.22 40.00 -3.29
N ARG A 49 37.18 39.10 -4.29
CA ARG A 49 38.33 38.61 -5.13
C ARG A 49 39.28 37.70 -4.33
N GLN A 50 39.75 36.57 -4.86
CA GLN A 50 40.37 36.48 -6.19
C GLN A 50 40.18 35.11 -6.89
N THR A 51 40.24 35.16 -8.22
CA THR A 51 40.15 34.06 -9.19
C THR A 51 41.47 33.28 -9.27
N ASN A 52 41.51 32.03 -9.73
CA ASN A 52 41.57 31.72 -11.18
C ASN A 52 41.31 30.25 -11.53
N ASP A 53 40.84 30.05 -12.77
CA ASP A 53 40.72 28.78 -13.49
C ASP A 53 42.07 28.10 -13.77
N GLY A 54 42.05 26.79 -14.10
CA GLY A 54 43.30 26.08 -14.42
C GLY A 54 43.27 24.63 -14.92
N ILE A 55 42.22 24.18 -15.62
CA ILE A 55 42.24 23.21 -16.75
C ILE A 55 43.19 21.96 -16.73
N ARG A 56 42.60 20.81 -17.13
CA ARG A 56 43.16 19.56 -17.72
C ARG A 56 43.62 18.40 -16.82
N ARG A 57 42.81 17.33 -16.91
CA ARG A 57 43.16 15.91 -17.19
C ARG A 57 44.65 15.54 -17.18
N LEU A 58 44.94 14.46 -16.45
CA LEU A 58 45.63 13.29 -17.03
C LEU A 58 45.25 12.02 -16.24
N ASN A 59 45.04 10.92 -16.97
CA ASN A 59 45.01 9.57 -16.38
C ASN A 59 46.46 9.14 -16.10
N LEU A 60 46.69 8.28 -15.10
CA LEU A 60 47.20 6.91 -15.30
C LEU A 60 47.43 6.20 -13.94
N VAL A 61 47.56 4.87 -14.03
CA VAL A 61 47.64 3.85 -12.97
C VAL A 61 49.10 3.33 -12.95
N PRO A 62 49.48 2.35 -12.10
CA PRO A 62 49.71 2.34 -10.65
C PRO A 62 51.23 2.26 -10.28
N GLU A 63 51.58 2.17 -8.99
CA GLU A 63 52.61 1.21 -8.54
C GLU A 63 52.51 0.86 -7.04
N ASN A 64 53.16 -0.25 -6.63
CA ASN A 64 53.06 -0.86 -5.29
C ASN A 64 54.33 -0.63 -4.45
N SER A 65 54.19 -0.59 -3.11
CA SER A 65 55.00 -1.43 -2.19
C SER A 65 54.48 -1.39 -0.74
N GLU A 66 54.44 -2.59 -0.12
CA GLU A 66 54.87 -3.02 1.24
C GLU A 66 54.83 -2.04 2.45
N GLU A 67 54.66 -2.44 3.72
CA GLU A 67 54.45 -3.72 4.42
C GLU A 67 53.81 -3.43 5.83
N GLY A 68 53.30 -4.41 6.59
CA GLY A 68 52.81 -4.10 7.97
C GLY A 68 51.97 -5.15 8.73
N SER A 69 52.62 -6.20 9.21
CA SER A 69 52.10 -7.31 10.03
C SER A 69 51.19 -6.96 11.25
N MET A 70 50.19 -7.81 11.55
CA MET A 70 50.14 -8.57 12.83
C MET A 70 49.08 -9.70 12.87
N LYS A 71 49.42 -10.81 13.53
CA LYS A 71 48.55 -11.99 13.73
C LYS A 71 48.39 -12.33 15.23
N LYS A 72 47.14 -12.65 15.60
CA LYS A 72 46.66 -13.62 16.61
C LYS A 72 47.50 -13.87 17.89
N VAL A 73 46.85 -13.71 19.05
CA VAL A 73 47.29 -14.25 20.34
C VAL A 73 46.26 -15.27 20.87
N VAL A 74 46.73 -16.34 21.51
CA VAL A 74 45.96 -17.43 22.15
C VAL A 74 46.68 -17.83 23.46
N THR A 75 46.00 -18.55 24.37
CA THR A 75 46.49 -19.15 25.65
C THR A 75 46.58 -18.19 26.86
N ALA A 76 46.38 -18.59 28.12
CA ALA A 76 45.72 -19.76 28.74
C ALA A 76 45.42 -19.45 30.24
N ALA A 77 44.88 -20.40 31.02
CA ALA A 77 44.27 -20.18 32.35
C ALA A 77 45.06 -20.70 33.58
N ALA A 78 44.45 -20.55 34.77
CA ALA A 78 44.83 -20.99 36.14
C ALA A 78 45.62 -19.94 36.98
N LEU A 79 45.53 -19.86 38.33
CA LEU A 79 45.07 -20.82 39.36
C LEU A 79 44.68 -20.11 40.70
N ALA A 80 43.85 -20.76 41.55
CA ALA A 80 43.70 -20.57 43.04
C ALA A 80 43.15 -19.23 43.62
N ALA A 81 42.56 -19.15 44.83
CA ALA A 81 41.90 -20.14 45.72
C ALA A 81 41.17 -19.45 46.93
N VAL A 82 40.13 -20.12 47.47
CA VAL A 82 39.57 -20.03 48.86
C VAL A 82 39.08 -18.68 49.42
N LEU A 83 37.76 -18.61 49.73
CA LEU A 83 37.23 -18.38 51.10
C LEU A 83 35.75 -18.78 51.16
N ALA A 84 35.34 -19.49 52.23
CA ALA A 84 33.97 -19.99 52.41
C ALA A 84 33.57 -20.04 53.90
N VAL A 85 32.38 -19.55 54.26
CA VAL A 85 31.58 -19.81 55.49
C VAL A 85 30.13 -19.34 55.17
N LEU A 86 29.21 -20.26 54.80
CA LEU A 86 28.13 -20.86 55.62
C LEU A 86 26.93 -19.96 55.99
N ALA A 87 25.74 -20.27 55.43
CA ALA A 87 24.42 -20.20 56.10
C ALA A 87 23.29 -20.89 55.27
N THR A 88 23.05 -22.17 55.57
CA THR A 88 21.77 -22.93 55.54
C THR A 88 20.51 -22.46 54.79
N ALA A 89 19.98 -23.41 54.00
CA ALA A 89 18.56 -23.81 53.91
C ALA A 89 17.48 -22.84 53.37
N ALA A 90 17.11 -23.02 52.10
CA ALA A 90 15.72 -22.96 51.64
C ALA A 90 15.52 -23.78 50.36
N TRP A 91 14.74 -24.88 50.44
CA TRP A 91 14.28 -25.62 49.25
C TRP A 91 13.13 -24.82 48.59
N GLY A 92 13.48 -23.84 47.76
CA GLY A 92 12.52 -22.97 47.07
C GLY A 92 12.33 -23.39 45.61
N SER A 93 11.18 -24.00 45.29
CA SER A 93 10.84 -24.35 43.89
C SER A 93 10.80 -23.10 43.01
N THR A 94 11.69 -23.01 42.03
CA THR A 94 11.72 -21.93 41.03
C THR A 94 10.55 -22.07 40.05
N LYS A 95 9.38 -21.57 40.44
CA LYS A 95 8.25 -21.37 39.53
C LYS A 95 8.70 -20.45 38.38
N GLY A 96 8.83 -21.03 37.19
CA GLY A 96 9.00 -20.27 35.94
C GLY A 96 7.90 -19.21 35.80
N SER A 97 8.27 -18.01 35.36
CA SER A 97 7.40 -16.84 35.48
C SER A 97 6.15 -16.89 34.58
N ASN A 98 5.02 -16.49 35.16
CA ASN A 98 3.69 -16.51 34.56
C ASN A 98 3.54 -15.54 33.36
N ARG A 99 4.02 -15.90 32.17
CA ARG A 99 3.65 -15.19 30.92
C ARG A 99 2.32 -15.64 30.31
N SER A 100 1.80 -16.83 30.67
CA SER A 100 0.51 -17.31 30.15
C SER A 100 -0.72 -16.71 30.86
N ALA A 101 -0.59 -16.32 32.14
CA ALA A 101 -1.72 -15.83 32.93
C ALA A 101 -2.23 -14.45 32.47
N THR A 102 -1.35 -13.59 31.96
CA THR A 102 -1.67 -12.21 31.53
C THR A 102 -2.38 -12.13 30.18
N ALA A 103 -2.19 -13.11 29.29
CA ALA A 103 -2.90 -13.16 28.01
C ALA A 103 -4.36 -13.59 28.18
N ALA A 104 -4.62 -14.56 29.04
CA ALA A 104 -5.98 -15.06 29.32
C ALA A 104 -6.87 -14.00 30.00
N THR A 105 -6.31 -13.17 30.87
CA THR A 105 -7.05 -12.07 31.52
C THR A 105 -7.37 -10.93 30.56
N ALA A 106 -6.44 -10.54 29.68
CA ALA A 106 -6.67 -9.50 28.67
C ALA A 106 -7.75 -9.87 27.63
N ASP A 107 -7.91 -11.17 27.34
CA ASP A 107 -8.84 -11.66 26.33
C ASP A 107 -10.32 -11.53 26.75
N SER A 108 -10.58 -11.88 28.01
CA SER A 108 -11.91 -11.94 28.63
C SER A 108 -12.26 -10.68 29.45
N ALA A 109 -11.32 -9.76 29.67
CA ALA A 109 -11.55 -8.52 30.40
C ALA A 109 -12.67 -7.67 29.75
N LEU A 110 -13.68 -7.33 30.55
CA LEU A 110 -14.80 -6.50 30.11
C LEU A 110 -14.43 -5.01 30.13
N VAL A 111 -14.51 -4.38 28.96
CA VAL A 111 -14.28 -2.94 28.77
C VAL A 111 -15.63 -2.22 28.72
N LYS A 112 -15.80 -1.17 29.53
CA LYS A 112 -16.98 -0.28 29.44
C LYS A 112 -16.93 0.49 28.11
N CYS A 113 -17.89 0.24 27.21
CA CYS A 113 -17.89 0.78 25.86
C CYS A 113 -18.22 2.28 25.77
N GLY A 114 -18.86 2.84 26.80
CA GLY A 114 -19.09 4.28 26.95
C GLY A 114 -19.89 4.94 25.82
N LYS A 115 -19.56 6.20 25.52
CA LYS A 115 -20.07 6.95 24.35
C LYS A 115 -19.12 6.90 23.15
N THR A 116 -17.83 6.64 23.37
CA THR A 116 -16.78 6.60 22.34
C THR A 116 -15.93 5.34 22.47
N ARG A 117 -15.92 4.50 21.43
CA ARG A 117 -15.12 3.26 21.38
C ARG A 117 -13.78 3.54 20.69
N SER A 118 -12.70 2.87 21.12
CA SER A 118 -11.37 3.01 20.50
C SER A 118 -11.04 1.80 19.63
N ILE A 119 -10.49 2.07 18.45
CA ILE A 119 -10.06 1.08 17.45
C ILE A 119 -8.61 1.40 17.10
N GLY A 120 -7.72 0.41 17.03
CA GLY A 120 -6.37 0.63 16.53
C GLY A 120 -6.38 0.86 15.02
N LEU A 121 -5.57 1.77 14.50
CA LEU A 121 -5.35 1.96 13.06
C LEU A 121 -3.84 1.89 12.81
N LEU A 122 -3.39 0.76 12.25
CA LEU A 122 -1.99 0.51 11.89
C LEU A 122 -1.85 0.62 10.36
N ALA A 123 -1.12 1.62 9.89
CA ALA A 123 -0.77 1.77 8.47
C ALA A 123 0.52 2.62 8.32
N PRO A 124 1.20 2.60 7.16
CA PRO A 124 2.39 3.42 6.95
C PRO A 124 1.99 4.88 6.71
N PHE A 125 2.00 5.69 7.76
CA PHE A 125 1.72 7.13 7.65
C PHE A 125 2.94 7.86 7.08
N THR A 126 4.14 7.36 7.38
CA THR A 126 5.41 7.83 6.83
C THR A 126 6.20 6.67 6.19
N GLY A 127 7.43 6.95 5.74
CA GLY A 127 8.29 5.97 5.08
C GLY A 127 7.96 5.74 3.59
N PRO A 128 8.65 4.79 2.93
CA PRO A 128 8.57 4.59 1.47
C PRO A 128 7.18 4.26 0.92
N ALA A 129 6.29 3.66 1.72
CA ALA A 129 4.92 3.32 1.33
C ALA A 129 3.86 4.36 1.74
N ALA A 130 4.26 5.56 2.19
CA ALA A 130 3.33 6.56 2.71
C ALA A 130 2.20 6.92 1.72
N SER A 131 2.43 6.88 0.40
CA SER A 131 1.39 7.16 -0.60
C SER A 131 0.20 6.20 -0.49
N ILE A 132 0.44 4.89 -0.34
CA ILE A 132 -0.63 3.89 -0.19
C ILE A 132 -1.17 3.83 1.25
N GLY A 133 -0.37 4.18 2.26
CA GLY A 133 -0.80 4.20 3.66
C GLY A 133 -1.69 5.39 4.01
N ILE A 134 -1.31 6.60 3.61
CA ILE A 134 -2.14 7.81 3.79
C ILE A 134 -3.50 7.65 3.09
N ASN A 135 -3.55 6.98 1.94
CA ASN A 135 -4.79 6.60 1.30
C ASN A 135 -5.68 5.72 2.19
N GLN A 136 -5.13 4.67 2.81
CA GLN A 136 -5.87 3.84 3.76
C GLN A 136 -6.38 4.63 4.98
N VAL A 137 -5.55 5.55 5.50
CA VAL A 137 -5.90 6.45 6.61
C VAL A 137 -7.04 7.39 6.23
N HIS A 138 -7.02 8.01 5.05
CA HIS A 138 -8.10 8.86 4.56
C HIS A 138 -9.42 8.08 4.48
N TRP A 139 -9.40 6.89 3.89
CA TRP A 139 -10.59 6.05 3.73
C TRP A 139 -11.16 5.53 5.07
N ALA A 140 -10.29 5.11 6.00
CA ALA A 140 -10.71 4.75 7.36
C ALA A 140 -11.30 5.96 8.12
N ASN A 141 -10.68 7.14 7.99
CA ASN A 141 -11.21 8.37 8.60
C ASN A 141 -12.52 8.84 7.95
N PHE A 142 -12.71 8.62 6.65
CA PHE A 142 -13.98 8.91 5.98
C PHE A 142 -15.12 8.00 6.47
N TYR A 143 -14.83 6.73 6.78
CA TYR A 143 -15.77 5.87 7.52
C TYR A 143 -16.07 6.46 8.91
N LYS A 144 -15.03 6.76 9.71
CA LYS A 144 -15.15 7.34 11.06
C LYS A 144 -16.04 8.59 11.08
N SER A 145 -15.79 9.54 10.19
CA SER A 145 -16.57 10.79 10.10
C SER A 145 -18.02 10.55 9.68
N THR A 146 -18.25 9.60 8.76
CA THR A 146 -19.62 9.24 8.32
C THR A 146 -20.41 8.56 9.45
N TYR A 147 -19.80 7.60 10.15
CA TYR A 147 -20.39 6.92 11.30
C TYR A 147 -20.65 7.91 12.45
N ASN A 148 -19.64 8.71 12.83
CA ASN A 148 -19.74 9.66 13.93
C ASN A 148 -20.77 10.77 13.71
N ARG A 149 -21.07 11.15 12.46
CA ARG A 149 -22.14 12.11 12.15
C ARG A 149 -23.55 11.49 12.31
N THR A 150 -23.69 10.20 12.09
CA THR A 150 -24.98 9.50 11.99
C THR A 150 -25.38 8.71 13.24
N HIS A 151 -24.43 8.39 14.12
CA HIS A 151 -24.65 7.54 15.30
C HIS A 151 -24.49 8.32 16.61
N LYS A 152 -25.30 8.00 17.63
CA LYS A 152 -25.16 8.57 19.00
C LYS A 152 -23.86 8.11 19.67
N LYS A 153 -23.48 6.84 19.48
CA LYS A 153 -22.16 6.29 19.84
C LYS A 153 -21.15 6.71 18.78
N LYS A 154 -19.91 6.99 19.20
CA LYS A 154 -18.81 7.43 18.32
C LYS A 154 -17.68 6.40 18.33
N ILE A 155 -16.84 6.44 17.30
CA ILE A 155 -15.55 5.76 17.26
C ILE A 155 -14.40 6.77 17.16
N ARG A 156 -13.25 6.40 17.71
CA ARG A 156 -11.96 7.07 17.51
C ARG A 156 -10.90 6.03 17.13
N PHE A 157 -9.92 6.46 16.34
CA PHE A 157 -8.74 5.64 16.09
C PHE A 157 -7.63 5.96 17.10
N VAL A 158 -6.89 4.93 17.50
CA VAL A 158 -5.55 5.03 18.08
C VAL A 158 -4.61 4.72 16.92
N ASN A 159 -3.93 5.75 16.42
CA ASN A 159 -3.15 5.69 15.20
C ASN A 159 -1.72 5.26 15.53
N GLU A 160 -1.19 4.26 14.83
CA GLU A 160 0.20 3.81 14.94
C GLU A 160 0.82 3.72 13.55
N ASP A 161 1.96 4.37 13.36
CA ASP A 161 2.68 4.34 12.09
C ASP A 161 3.50 3.05 11.97
N THR A 162 3.31 2.33 10.86
CA THR A 162 4.02 1.07 10.60
C THR A 162 5.23 1.23 9.69
N MET A 163 5.42 2.39 9.06
CA MET A 163 6.59 2.74 8.23
C MET A 163 6.99 1.71 7.15
N LEU A 164 6.04 0.95 6.59
CA LEU A 164 6.24 -0.07 5.53
C LEU A 164 7.26 0.36 4.46
N GLY A 165 8.18 -0.55 4.13
CA GLY A 165 9.27 -0.34 3.18
C GLY A 165 10.52 0.33 3.78
N SER A 166 10.44 0.88 4.99
CA SER A 166 11.62 1.31 5.75
C SER A 166 12.37 0.09 6.28
N ALA A 167 13.70 0.18 6.43
CA ALA A 167 14.52 -0.93 6.92
C ALA A 167 14.09 -1.45 8.31
N ASN A 168 13.47 -0.60 9.14
CA ASN A 168 12.91 -0.93 10.46
C ASN A 168 11.37 -1.10 10.46
N GLY A 169 10.68 -1.09 9.31
CA GLY A 169 9.22 -1.01 9.25
C GLY A 169 8.49 -2.16 9.98
N THR A 170 9.01 -3.38 9.90
CA THR A 170 8.46 -4.52 10.67
C THR A 170 8.59 -4.35 12.19
N ALA A 171 9.64 -3.69 12.66
CA ALA A 171 9.84 -3.38 14.09
C ALA A 171 8.90 -2.25 14.55
N GLU A 172 8.73 -1.18 13.76
CA GLU A 172 7.76 -0.11 14.06
C GLU A 172 6.33 -0.64 14.06
N ALA A 173 5.96 -1.50 13.11
CA ALA A 173 4.67 -2.19 13.11
C ALA A 173 4.45 -3.01 14.40
N VAL A 174 5.46 -3.73 14.89
CA VAL A 174 5.39 -4.50 16.15
C VAL A 174 5.24 -3.58 17.37
N LYS A 175 5.99 -2.47 17.42
CA LYS A 175 5.88 -1.44 18.46
C LYS A 175 4.48 -0.81 18.49
N GLY A 176 3.93 -0.43 17.34
CA GLY A 176 2.55 0.03 17.20
C GLY A 176 1.53 -1.02 17.67
N ALA A 177 1.73 -2.29 17.28
CA ALA A 177 0.89 -3.40 17.73
C ALA A 177 0.93 -3.60 19.27
N GLN A 178 2.07 -3.38 19.91
CA GLN A 178 2.22 -3.40 21.38
C GLN A 178 1.53 -2.19 22.04
N ALA A 179 1.60 -1.01 21.43
CA ALA A 179 0.93 0.21 21.91
C ALA A 179 -0.61 0.07 21.88
N VAL A 180 -1.20 -0.42 20.78
CA VAL A 180 -2.65 -0.72 20.76
C VAL A 180 -3.03 -1.92 21.63
N GLY A 181 -2.12 -2.90 21.76
CA GLY A 181 -2.31 -4.09 22.60
C GLY A 181 -2.45 -3.74 24.08
N SER A 182 -1.53 -2.92 24.61
CA SER A 182 -1.52 -2.46 26.00
C SER A 182 -2.65 -1.47 26.33
N ASN A 183 -3.19 -0.77 25.32
CA ASN A 183 -4.32 0.13 25.50
C ASN A 183 -5.65 -0.64 25.69
N ALA A 184 -6.02 -0.87 26.96
CA ALA A 184 -7.26 -1.58 27.33
C ALA A 184 -8.57 -0.99 26.78
N ARG A 185 -8.56 0.25 26.23
CA ARG A 185 -9.75 0.84 25.57
C ARG A 185 -9.87 0.45 24.10
N VAL A 186 -8.83 -0.15 23.51
CA VAL A 186 -8.85 -0.66 22.13
C VAL A 186 -9.44 -2.07 22.12
N LEU A 187 -10.50 -2.23 21.33
CA LEU A 187 -11.29 -3.46 21.25
C LEU A 187 -11.07 -4.27 19.95
N GLY A 188 -10.43 -3.66 18.95
CA GLY A 188 -10.09 -4.27 17.67
C GLY A 188 -9.23 -3.33 16.84
N VAL A 189 -8.66 -3.83 15.74
CA VAL A 189 -7.67 -3.11 14.92
C VAL A 189 -8.05 -3.13 13.44
N VAL A 190 -7.82 -2.01 12.75
CA VAL A 190 -7.80 -1.88 11.29
C VAL A 190 -6.34 -1.84 10.84
N GLY A 191 -6.01 -2.64 9.84
CA GLY A 191 -4.61 -2.93 9.46
C GLY A 191 -4.01 -4.11 10.26
N PRO A 192 -2.69 -4.31 10.25
CA PRO A 192 -1.68 -3.58 9.45
C PRO A 192 -1.90 -3.65 7.93
N ALA A 193 -1.16 -2.84 7.18
CA ALA A 193 -1.32 -2.72 5.73
C ALA A 193 -0.60 -3.84 4.97
N GLY A 194 0.69 -4.03 5.26
CA GLY A 194 1.54 -5.00 4.57
C GLY A 194 1.37 -6.43 5.10
N SER A 195 1.52 -7.41 4.23
CA SER A 195 1.50 -8.83 4.63
C SER A 195 2.62 -9.17 5.61
N ASN A 196 3.77 -8.49 5.50
CA ASN A 196 4.93 -8.69 6.35
C ASN A 196 4.71 -8.08 7.74
N GLU A 197 4.04 -6.95 7.81
CA GLU A 197 3.57 -6.35 9.07
C GLU A 197 2.53 -7.26 9.75
N VAL A 198 1.58 -7.83 9.01
CA VAL A 198 0.63 -8.82 9.56
C VAL A 198 1.37 -10.04 10.11
N LYS A 199 2.42 -10.53 9.42
CA LYS A 199 3.27 -11.61 9.93
C LYS A 199 3.97 -11.20 11.23
N ALA A 200 4.68 -10.08 11.25
CA ALA A 200 5.45 -9.60 12.41
C ALA A 200 4.58 -9.27 13.64
N THR A 201 3.48 -8.54 13.44
CA THR A 201 2.59 -8.08 14.54
C THR A 201 1.74 -9.18 15.18
N THR A 202 1.75 -10.40 14.61
CA THR A 202 0.90 -11.52 15.05
C THR A 202 1.04 -11.81 16.54
N GLY A 203 2.27 -11.89 17.05
CA GLY A 203 2.52 -12.19 18.47
C GLY A 203 1.95 -11.11 19.40
N ALA A 204 2.16 -9.83 19.06
CA ALA A 204 1.69 -8.70 19.85
C ALA A 204 0.15 -8.58 19.85
N LEU A 205 -0.49 -8.63 18.69
CA LEU A 205 -1.95 -8.49 18.59
C LEU A 205 -2.68 -9.71 19.17
N LYS A 206 -2.22 -10.93 18.87
CA LYS A 206 -2.82 -12.17 19.40
C LYS A 206 -2.60 -12.30 20.90
N GLY A 207 -1.40 -11.98 21.41
CA GLY A 207 -1.10 -11.97 22.85
C GLY A 207 -1.92 -10.97 23.64
N ALA A 208 -2.33 -9.86 23.00
CA ALA A 208 -3.26 -8.88 23.56
C ALA A 208 -4.74 -9.26 23.40
N GLY A 209 -5.07 -10.39 22.77
CA GLY A 209 -6.46 -10.78 22.46
C GLY A 209 -7.12 -9.96 21.34
N LEU A 210 -6.40 -9.06 20.66
CA LEU A 210 -7.03 -8.20 19.65
C LEU A 210 -7.40 -8.99 18.38
N GLY A 211 -8.59 -8.71 17.86
CA GLY A 211 -8.95 -9.06 16.46
C GLY A 211 -8.56 -7.93 15.53
N TRP A 212 -7.99 -8.25 14.36
CA TRP A 212 -7.56 -7.26 13.38
C TRP A 212 -8.06 -7.57 11.97
N VAL A 213 -8.39 -6.51 11.23
CA VAL A 213 -8.93 -6.57 9.87
C VAL A 213 -8.06 -5.73 8.95
N SER A 214 -7.30 -6.35 8.05
CA SER A 214 -6.50 -5.62 7.06
C SER A 214 -7.32 -5.26 5.83
N GLY A 215 -7.07 -4.06 5.30
CA GLY A 215 -7.61 -3.58 4.04
C GLY A 215 -6.67 -3.75 2.84
N SER A 216 -5.52 -4.41 2.99
CA SER A 216 -4.49 -4.48 1.94
C SER A 216 -3.50 -5.66 2.04
N ALA A 217 -3.48 -6.42 3.13
CA ALA A 217 -2.59 -7.59 3.26
C ALA A 217 -3.15 -8.82 2.51
N THR A 218 -2.68 -9.05 1.29
CA THR A 218 -3.18 -10.10 0.37
C THR A 218 -2.45 -11.45 0.46
N ASN A 219 -1.26 -11.55 1.07
CA ASN A 219 -0.48 -12.80 1.01
C ASN A 219 -1.27 -14.04 1.43
N THR A 220 -1.30 -15.07 0.57
CA THR A 220 -2.12 -16.27 0.77
C THR A 220 -1.82 -16.96 2.11
N THR A 221 -0.54 -17.08 2.47
CA THR A 221 -0.11 -17.87 3.65
C THR A 221 -0.62 -17.34 4.98
N ILE A 222 -0.91 -16.03 5.10
CA ILE A 222 -1.19 -15.41 6.41
C ILE A 222 -2.53 -15.87 7.03
N THR A 223 -3.45 -16.46 6.26
CA THR A 223 -4.67 -17.11 6.77
C THR A 223 -4.63 -18.64 6.70
N LEU A 224 -3.65 -19.23 6.02
CA LEU A 224 -3.52 -20.68 5.84
C LEU A 224 -2.52 -21.35 6.79
N ASP A 225 -1.58 -20.60 7.38
CA ASP A 225 -0.61 -21.13 8.36
C ASP A 225 -1.22 -21.50 9.74
N GLY A 226 -2.53 -21.28 9.93
CA GLY A 226 -3.26 -21.57 11.17
C GLY A 226 -2.95 -20.62 12.35
N THR A 227 -1.85 -19.88 12.32
CA THR A 227 -1.35 -19.11 13.47
C THR A 227 -2.30 -17.97 13.88
N ARG A 228 -3.06 -17.43 12.93
CA ARG A 228 -3.99 -16.28 13.08
C ARG A 228 -5.47 -16.65 13.05
N THR A 229 -5.82 -17.94 13.00
CA THR A 229 -7.21 -18.38 12.87
C THR A 229 -8.10 -17.81 13.98
N GLY A 230 -9.16 -17.08 13.59
CA GLY A 230 -10.08 -16.41 14.52
C GLY A 230 -9.62 -15.06 15.08
N PHE A 231 -8.42 -14.60 14.71
CA PHE A 231 -7.88 -13.28 15.09
C PHE A 231 -7.71 -12.34 13.90
N PHE A 232 -7.18 -12.84 12.78
CA PHE A 232 -7.01 -12.06 11.55
C PHE A 232 -8.17 -12.25 10.56
N PHE A 233 -8.53 -11.16 9.90
CA PHE A 233 -9.47 -11.14 8.77
C PHE A 233 -9.00 -10.11 7.72
N ARG A 234 -9.49 -10.21 6.48
CA ARG A 234 -9.17 -9.22 5.44
C ARG A 234 -10.35 -8.83 4.56
N THR A 235 -10.44 -7.56 4.20
CA THR A 235 -11.44 -7.01 3.25
C THR A 235 -10.93 -6.94 1.82
N VAL A 236 -9.77 -7.53 1.54
CA VAL A 236 -9.22 -7.78 0.20
C VAL A 236 -9.20 -9.29 -0.10
N PRO A 237 -9.24 -9.69 -1.38
CA PRO A 237 -8.93 -11.07 -1.79
C PRO A 237 -7.47 -11.44 -1.46
N PRO A 238 -7.15 -12.74 -1.34
CA PRO A 238 -5.76 -13.18 -1.22
C PRO A 238 -5.05 -13.28 -2.58
N ASP A 239 -3.72 -13.31 -2.54
CA ASP A 239 -2.82 -13.48 -3.71
C ASP A 239 -3.24 -14.66 -4.59
N SER A 240 -3.67 -15.77 -4.00
CA SER A 240 -4.20 -16.98 -4.69
C SER A 240 -5.45 -16.76 -5.55
N SER A 241 -5.99 -15.56 -5.56
CA SER A 241 -7.02 -15.10 -6.50
C SER A 241 -6.44 -14.12 -7.54
N GLN A 242 -5.56 -13.22 -7.10
CA GLN A 242 -4.80 -12.28 -7.94
C GLN A 242 -3.89 -13.00 -8.93
N SER A 243 -3.09 -13.95 -8.47
CA SER A 243 -2.16 -14.75 -9.26
C SER A 243 -2.87 -15.51 -10.38
N LYS A 244 -4.09 -16.01 -10.11
CA LYS A 244 -4.97 -16.62 -11.12
C LYS A 244 -5.46 -15.62 -12.16
N SER A 245 -5.95 -14.44 -11.77
CA SER A 245 -6.34 -13.38 -12.71
C SER A 245 -5.15 -12.92 -13.58
N VAL A 246 -3.99 -12.68 -12.96
CA VAL A 246 -2.74 -12.29 -13.62
C VAL A 246 -2.31 -13.35 -14.64
N ALA A 247 -2.13 -14.60 -14.22
CA ALA A 247 -1.70 -15.67 -15.12
C ALA A 247 -2.73 -15.98 -16.21
N ALA A 248 -4.03 -15.87 -15.93
CA ALA A 248 -5.08 -16.01 -16.94
C ALA A 248 -5.01 -14.90 -18.00
N TYR A 249 -4.86 -13.63 -17.60
CA TYR A 249 -4.81 -12.51 -18.52
C TYR A 249 -3.52 -12.48 -19.36
N ILE A 250 -2.37 -12.76 -18.75
CA ILE A 250 -1.08 -12.87 -19.45
C ILE A 250 -1.13 -13.93 -20.55
N THR A 251 -1.73 -15.09 -20.27
CA THR A 251 -1.72 -16.25 -21.20
C THR A 251 -2.88 -16.27 -22.19
N GLY A 252 -4.08 -15.89 -21.77
CA GLY A 252 -5.29 -15.89 -22.61
C GLY A 252 -5.45 -14.62 -23.43
N THR A 253 -5.37 -13.45 -22.78
CA THR A 253 -5.67 -12.16 -23.41
C THR A 253 -4.43 -11.56 -24.09
N LEU A 254 -3.32 -11.43 -23.36
CA LEU A 254 -2.08 -10.87 -23.90
C LEU A 254 -1.27 -11.90 -24.74
N LYS A 255 -1.61 -13.19 -24.64
CA LYS A 255 -0.97 -14.33 -25.35
C LYS A 255 0.56 -14.37 -25.19
N ILE A 256 1.06 -13.90 -24.04
CA ILE A 256 2.48 -13.81 -23.72
C ILE A 256 3.05 -15.21 -23.47
N LYS A 257 4.27 -15.45 -23.97
CA LYS A 257 5.02 -16.71 -23.84
C LYS A 257 6.35 -16.57 -23.12
N ARG A 258 6.87 -15.35 -22.95
CA ARG A 258 8.11 -15.07 -22.21
C ARG A 258 7.90 -13.93 -21.20
N VAL A 259 7.95 -14.29 -19.92
CA VAL A 259 7.81 -13.39 -18.77
C VAL A 259 9.11 -13.37 -17.97
N TYR A 260 9.44 -12.21 -17.42
CA TYR A 260 10.45 -12.09 -16.38
C TYR A 260 9.79 -11.58 -15.10
N ILE A 261 10.02 -12.22 -13.97
CA ILE A 261 9.51 -11.77 -12.67
C ILE A 261 10.67 -11.14 -11.89
N ILE A 262 10.43 -9.99 -11.28
CA ILE A 262 11.39 -9.40 -10.34
C ILE A 262 10.64 -9.15 -9.04
N ASP A 263 10.88 -9.98 -8.02
CA ASP A 263 10.32 -9.75 -6.68
C ASP A 263 11.16 -8.72 -5.90
N ASP A 264 10.58 -8.15 -4.85
CA ASP A 264 11.27 -7.21 -3.95
C ASP A 264 11.84 -7.86 -2.67
N GLN A 265 12.02 -9.20 -2.70
CA GLN A 265 12.51 -10.06 -1.63
C GLN A 265 11.64 -10.12 -0.35
N GLU A 266 10.65 -9.24 -0.19
CA GLU A 266 9.70 -9.30 0.92
C GLU A 266 8.73 -10.49 0.79
N ALA A 267 8.28 -11.04 1.91
CA ALA A 267 7.38 -12.19 1.97
C ALA A 267 6.03 -12.03 1.21
N TYR A 268 5.54 -10.80 1.00
CA TYR A 268 4.44 -10.52 0.05
C TYR A 268 4.87 -10.82 -1.39
N SER A 269 5.93 -10.15 -1.86
CA SER A 269 6.33 -10.14 -3.26
C SER A 269 6.78 -11.50 -3.73
N THR A 270 7.63 -12.15 -2.93
CA THR A 270 8.11 -13.52 -3.16
C THR A 270 6.97 -14.51 -3.26
N GLY A 271 6.00 -14.48 -2.33
CA GLY A 271 4.85 -15.39 -2.35
C GLY A 271 3.93 -15.19 -3.56
N LEU A 272 3.60 -13.94 -3.91
CA LEU A 272 2.80 -13.63 -5.10
C LEU A 272 3.54 -14.01 -6.39
N ALA A 273 4.86 -13.77 -6.45
CA ALA A 273 5.73 -14.17 -7.54
C ALA A 273 5.79 -15.70 -7.71
N ASP A 274 5.84 -16.47 -6.62
CA ASP A 274 5.87 -17.94 -6.65
C ASP A 274 4.58 -18.52 -7.23
N GLU A 275 3.42 -18.01 -6.80
CA GLU A 275 2.12 -18.41 -7.33
C GLU A 275 1.98 -18.06 -8.82
N VAL A 276 2.33 -16.83 -9.22
CA VAL A 276 2.29 -16.40 -10.63
C VAL A 276 3.25 -17.21 -11.48
N GLN A 277 4.49 -17.43 -11.03
CA GLN A 277 5.46 -18.27 -11.73
C GLN A 277 4.93 -19.68 -11.98
N THR A 278 4.34 -20.29 -10.94
CA THR A 278 3.78 -21.65 -11.00
C THR A 278 2.66 -21.73 -12.03
N LEU A 279 1.70 -20.80 -11.97
CA LEU A 279 0.55 -20.74 -12.88
C LEU A 279 0.94 -20.42 -14.34
N LEU A 280 1.99 -19.61 -14.55
CA LEU A 280 2.51 -19.31 -15.88
C LEU A 280 3.27 -20.50 -16.48
N ARG A 281 4.15 -21.16 -15.71
CA ARG A 281 4.89 -22.36 -16.15
C ARG A 281 3.94 -23.51 -16.49
N ALA A 282 2.90 -23.72 -15.68
CA ALA A 282 1.84 -24.71 -15.95
C ALA A 282 1.06 -24.46 -17.27
N LYS A 283 1.18 -23.26 -17.85
CA LYS A 283 0.59 -22.88 -19.15
C LYS A 283 1.61 -22.76 -20.29
N GLY A 284 2.81 -23.32 -20.11
CA GLY A 284 3.86 -23.31 -21.13
C GLY A 284 4.49 -21.93 -21.38
N VAL A 285 4.47 -21.04 -20.39
CA VAL A 285 5.20 -19.76 -20.45
C VAL A 285 6.62 -19.96 -19.93
N THR A 286 7.61 -19.49 -20.67
CA THR A 286 8.99 -19.39 -20.19
C THR A 286 9.05 -18.25 -19.17
N VAL A 287 9.43 -18.58 -17.92
CA VAL A 287 9.52 -17.61 -16.82
C VAL A 287 10.94 -17.56 -16.27
N GLY A 288 11.63 -16.45 -16.53
CA GLY A 288 12.86 -16.05 -15.83
C GLY A 288 12.53 -15.27 -14.55
N ARG A 289 13.45 -15.27 -13.58
CA ARG A 289 13.26 -14.58 -12.31
C ARG A 289 14.57 -14.12 -11.68
N ASP A 290 14.52 -12.96 -11.05
CA ASP A 290 15.49 -12.43 -10.09
C ASP A 290 14.72 -11.77 -8.93
N GLY A 291 15.42 -11.28 -7.91
CA GLY A 291 14.87 -10.39 -6.87
C GLY A 291 15.74 -9.14 -6.70
N VAL A 292 15.17 -8.08 -6.14
CA VAL A 292 15.87 -6.85 -5.74
C VAL A 292 15.48 -6.46 -4.31
N SER A 293 16.37 -5.79 -3.57
CA SER A 293 16.01 -5.25 -2.26
C SER A 293 15.07 -4.05 -2.42
N GLN A 294 14.08 -3.89 -1.54
CA GLN A 294 13.24 -2.66 -1.50
C GLN A 294 14.05 -1.37 -1.32
N GLN A 295 15.26 -1.43 -0.76
CA GLN A 295 16.14 -0.28 -0.58
C GLN A 295 16.88 0.10 -1.89
N GLN A 296 17.01 -0.82 -2.85
CA GLN A 296 17.69 -0.61 -4.14
C GLN A 296 17.07 0.55 -4.95
N SER A 297 17.93 1.42 -5.51
CA SER A 297 17.54 2.62 -6.28
C SER A 297 17.99 2.57 -7.74
N ASP A 298 19.15 1.96 -8.01
CA ASP A 298 19.59 1.62 -9.36
C ASP A 298 19.16 0.19 -9.73
N PHE A 299 18.43 0.05 -10.82
CA PHE A 299 17.97 -1.20 -11.39
C PHE A 299 18.70 -1.53 -12.70
N SER A 300 19.70 -0.76 -13.12
CA SER A 300 20.44 -0.95 -14.37
C SER A 300 20.97 -2.37 -14.56
N SER A 301 21.62 -2.91 -13.53
CA SER A 301 22.18 -4.27 -13.51
C SER A 301 21.08 -5.34 -13.68
N ILE A 302 19.99 -5.26 -12.90
CA ILE A 302 18.90 -6.24 -12.99
C ILE A 302 18.17 -6.13 -14.33
N ILE A 303 17.97 -4.91 -14.84
CA ILE A 303 17.36 -4.66 -16.14
C ILE A 303 18.22 -5.24 -17.27
N ASN A 304 19.55 -5.16 -17.16
CA ASN A 304 20.47 -5.70 -18.17
C ASN A 304 20.41 -7.24 -18.25
N LYS A 305 20.21 -7.95 -17.13
CA LYS A 305 20.02 -9.41 -17.12
C LYS A 305 18.77 -9.90 -17.86
N ILE A 306 17.70 -9.09 -17.91
CA ILE A 306 16.43 -9.48 -18.54
C ILE A 306 16.67 -9.81 -20.04
N PRO A 307 16.35 -11.02 -20.53
CA PRO A 307 16.55 -11.38 -21.93
C PRO A 307 15.81 -10.45 -22.89
N ARG A 308 16.45 -10.06 -24.02
CA ARG A 308 15.88 -9.10 -24.99
C ARG A 308 14.56 -9.57 -25.63
N ASN A 309 14.29 -10.88 -25.64
CA ASN A 309 13.04 -11.45 -26.14
C ASN A 309 11.90 -11.48 -25.10
N THR A 310 12.12 -10.96 -23.88
CA THR A 310 11.10 -10.83 -22.83
C THR A 310 9.97 -9.91 -23.28
N GLN A 311 8.73 -10.41 -23.21
CA GLN A 311 7.56 -9.66 -23.68
C GLN A 311 6.87 -8.88 -22.56
N LEU A 312 6.97 -9.37 -21.32
CA LEU A 312 6.40 -8.76 -20.12
C LEU A 312 7.33 -8.95 -18.91
N VAL A 313 7.54 -7.89 -18.13
CA VAL A 313 8.12 -7.95 -16.79
C VAL A 313 7.01 -7.81 -15.76
N TYR A 314 6.96 -8.73 -14.79
CA TYR A 314 6.03 -8.70 -13.67
C TYR A 314 6.74 -8.22 -12.40
N LEU A 315 6.15 -7.20 -11.75
CA LEU A 315 6.69 -6.51 -10.58
C LEU A 315 5.67 -6.61 -9.42
N PRO A 316 5.65 -7.71 -8.65
CA PRO A 316 4.75 -7.87 -7.51
C PRO A 316 5.20 -7.04 -6.30
N TRP A 317 5.30 -5.72 -6.43
CA TRP A 317 5.88 -4.80 -5.43
C TRP A 317 4.83 -3.98 -4.69
N GLN A 318 5.19 -3.40 -3.54
CA GLN A 318 4.30 -2.54 -2.73
C GLN A 318 4.71 -1.05 -2.69
N LEU A 319 5.67 -0.65 -3.53
CA LEU A 319 6.26 0.70 -3.50
C LEU A 319 6.13 1.38 -4.87
N PRO A 320 5.05 2.15 -5.12
CA PRO A 320 4.83 2.85 -6.38
C PRO A 320 6.01 3.71 -6.89
N PRO A 321 6.76 4.44 -6.03
CA PRO A 321 7.95 5.17 -6.47
C PRO A 321 9.04 4.26 -7.04
N LYS A 322 9.20 3.04 -6.50
CA LYS A 322 10.18 2.04 -6.98
C LYS A 322 9.73 1.44 -8.32
N GLY A 323 8.45 1.09 -8.45
CA GLY A 323 7.87 0.65 -9.72
C GLY A 323 8.01 1.70 -10.83
N GLN A 324 7.78 2.98 -10.52
CA GLN A 324 8.03 4.09 -11.44
C GLN A 324 9.53 4.22 -11.80
N ALA A 325 10.44 4.17 -10.82
CA ALA A 325 11.87 4.28 -11.07
C ALA A 325 12.39 3.15 -11.98
N PHE A 326 11.99 1.90 -11.71
CA PHE A 326 12.30 0.75 -12.57
C PHE A 326 11.78 0.96 -14.01
N GLY A 327 10.51 1.36 -14.17
CA GLY A 327 9.93 1.60 -15.49
C GLY A 327 10.61 2.74 -16.27
N ARG A 328 11.05 3.80 -15.58
CA ARG A 328 11.85 4.88 -16.19
C ARG A 328 13.22 4.39 -16.66
N GLN A 329 13.90 3.56 -15.86
CA GLN A 329 15.20 2.98 -16.23
C GLN A 329 15.08 1.94 -17.35
N MET A 330 13.99 1.16 -17.40
CA MET A 330 13.66 0.31 -18.56
C MET A 330 13.53 1.15 -19.83
N LYS A 331 12.90 2.33 -19.76
CA LYS A 331 12.78 3.24 -20.91
C LYS A 331 14.14 3.82 -21.33
N SER A 332 14.98 4.28 -20.41
CA SER A 332 16.31 4.83 -20.75
C SER A 332 17.26 3.78 -21.31
N LEU A 333 17.16 2.52 -20.89
CA LEU A 333 17.94 1.39 -21.40
C LEU A 333 17.37 0.75 -22.68
N GLY A 334 16.47 1.45 -23.38
CA GLY A 334 15.92 1.04 -24.68
C GLY A 334 14.99 -0.18 -24.61
N ARG A 335 14.32 -0.42 -23.49
CA ARG A 335 13.41 -1.57 -23.26
C ARG A 335 11.94 -1.16 -23.18
N SER A 336 11.57 0.00 -23.73
CA SER A 336 10.20 0.55 -23.75
C SER A 336 9.15 -0.31 -24.46
N GLY A 337 9.58 -1.23 -25.34
CA GLY A 337 8.71 -2.21 -26.01
C GLY A 337 8.26 -3.38 -25.12
N THR A 338 8.95 -3.65 -24.02
CA THR A 338 8.56 -4.70 -23.06
C THR A 338 7.40 -4.19 -22.19
N LYS A 339 6.35 -4.99 -22.03
CA LYS A 339 5.21 -4.65 -21.16
C LYS A 339 5.63 -4.71 -19.69
N LEU A 340 5.07 -3.85 -18.85
CA LEU A 340 5.20 -3.95 -17.40
C LEU A 340 3.84 -4.35 -16.83
N MET A 341 3.83 -5.24 -15.84
CA MET A 341 2.64 -5.56 -15.06
C MET A 341 2.96 -5.46 -13.57
N GLY A 342 2.20 -4.66 -12.85
CA GLY A 342 2.28 -4.55 -11.40
C GLY A 342 1.41 -5.57 -10.68
N SER A 343 1.57 -5.61 -9.35
CA SER A 343 0.56 -6.08 -8.42
C SER A 343 -0.19 -4.88 -7.81
N ASP A 344 -1.26 -5.15 -7.07
CA ASP A 344 -2.12 -4.16 -6.42
C ASP A 344 -1.38 -3.07 -5.62
N GLY A 345 -0.22 -3.39 -5.03
CA GLY A 345 0.67 -2.45 -4.38
C GLY A 345 1.34 -1.39 -5.28
N LEU A 346 1.23 -1.52 -6.61
CA LEU A 346 1.63 -0.56 -7.63
C LEU A 346 0.44 0.16 -8.30
N PHE A 347 -0.80 -0.09 -7.86
CA PHE A 347 -2.01 0.54 -8.41
C PHE A 347 -2.12 2.03 -8.02
N ASP A 348 -1.30 2.84 -8.65
CA ASP A 348 -0.99 4.22 -8.29
C ASP A 348 -0.69 5.05 -9.56
N PRO A 349 -1.06 6.35 -9.62
CA PRO A 349 -0.77 7.21 -10.77
C PRO A 349 0.70 7.25 -11.18
N LEU A 350 1.65 7.07 -10.25
CA LEU A 350 3.09 7.06 -10.55
C LEU A 350 3.47 5.90 -11.49
N PHE A 351 2.87 4.72 -11.30
CA PHE A 351 3.13 3.55 -12.13
C PHE A 351 2.31 3.59 -13.43
N ALA A 352 1.03 3.98 -13.35
CA ALA A 352 0.20 4.20 -14.53
C ALA A 352 0.81 5.23 -15.50
N GLY A 353 1.43 6.29 -14.98
CA GLY A 353 2.09 7.37 -15.72
C GLY A 353 3.29 6.95 -16.58
N LEU A 354 3.76 5.70 -16.48
CA LEU A 354 4.76 5.14 -17.39
C LEU A 354 4.22 4.88 -18.81
N GLY A 355 2.90 4.87 -18.99
CA GLY A 355 2.21 4.86 -20.29
C GLY A 355 1.58 3.52 -20.69
N ASN A 356 1.10 3.45 -21.93
CA ASN A 356 0.16 2.42 -22.41
C ASN A 356 0.74 0.98 -22.51
N ASN A 357 1.99 0.74 -22.12
CA ASN A 357 2.57 -0.61 -21.98
C ASN A 357 2.49 -1.15 -20.54
N VAL A 358 1.89 -0.39 -19.61
CA VAL A 358 1.73 -0.77 -18.21
C VAL A 358 0.33 -1.33 -17.93
N TYR A 359 0.32 -2.46 -17.24
CA TYR A 359 -0.84 -3.15 -16.73
C TYR A 359 -0.72 -3.30 -15.21
N ASP A 360 -1.83 -3.60 -14.55
CA ASP A 360 -1.82 -3.90 -13.12
C ASP A 360 -2.95 -4.86 -12.76
N SER A 361 -2.86 -5.46 -11.59
CA SER A 361 -3.94 -6.25 -10.97
C SER A 361 -4.44 -5.50 -9.75
N PHE A 362 -5.75 -5.38 -9.55
CA PHE A 362 -6.27 -4.66 -8.39
C PHE A 362 -7.54 -5.27 -7.83
N PHE A 363 -7.73 -5.10 -6.51
CA PHE A 363 -8.89 -5.62 -5.81
C PHE A 363 -10.19 -4.91 -6.23
N PRO A 364 -11.34 -5.60 -6.13
CA PRO A 364 -12.64 -5.12 -6.54
C PRO A 364 -13.09 -3.88 -5.77
N LEU A 365 -13.64 -2.90 -6.49
CA LEU A 365 -14.26 -1.70 -5.93
C LEU A 365 -15.50 -1.33 -6.75
N ASN A 366 -16.46 -0.64 -6.15
CA ASN A 366 -17.61 -0.09 -6.86
C ASN A 366 -17.41 1.42 -7.13
N PRO A 367 -16.91 1.85 -8.32
CA PRO A 367 -16.64 3.26 -8.58
C PRO A 367 -17.91 4.11 -8.68
N ALA A 368 -19.07 3.48 -8.91
CA ALA A 368 -20.38 4.14 -8.96
C ALA A 368 -21.01 4.34 -7.56
N ASP A 369 -20.36 3.88 -6.49
CA ASP A 369 -20.86 4.10 -5.13
C ASP A 369 -20.82 5.59 -4.79
N LYS A 370 -21.94 6.14 -4.31
CA LYS A 370 -22.05 7.56 -3.93
C LYS A 370 -21.03 7.98 -2.87
N ARG A 371 -20.55 7.04 -2.04
CA ARG A 371 -19.48 7.27 -1.06
C ARG A 371 -18.12 7.48 -1.73
N VAL A 372 -17.86 6.85 -2.87
CA VAL A 372 -16.63 7.09 -3.66
C VAL A 372 -16.66 8.49 -4.26
N ALA A 373 -17.77 8.91 -4.87
CA ALA A 373 -17.91 10.29 -5.34
C ALA A 373 -17.77 11.33 -4.21
N ALA A 374 -18.36 11.05 -3.04
CA ALA A 374 -18.23 11.91 -1.87
C ALA A 374 -16.80 11.97 -1.32
N PHE A 375 -16.09 10.84 -1.26
CA PHE A 375 -14.68 10.78 -0.85
C PHE A 375 -13.80 11.63 -1.77
N LYS A 376 -13.90 11.43 -3.09
CA LYS A 376 -13.12 12.19 -4.09
C LYS A 376 -13.33 13.70 -3.95
N ARG A 377 -14.58 14.14 -3.73
CA ARG A 377 -14.93 15.55 -3.53
C ARG A 377 -14.36 16.14 -2.23
N ILE A 378 -14.26 15.35 -1.15
CA ILE A 378 -13.79 15.82 0.16
C ILE A 378 -12.26 15.86 0.23
N HIS A 379 -11.59 14.88 -0.37
CA HIS A 379 -10.13 14.74 -0.29
C HIS A 379 -9.38 15.34 -1.49
N HIS A 380 -10.09 15.87 -2.50
CA HIS A 380 -9.53 16.33 -3.78
C HIS A 380 -8.62 15.28 -4.45
N ALA A 381 -8.93 14.01 -4.18
CA ALA A 381 -8.12 12.84 -4.43
C ALA A 381 -8.89 11.89 -5.36
N THR A 382 -8.20 11.15 -6.23
CA THR A 382 -8.81 10.13 -7.09
C THR A 382 -8.51 8.70 -6.67
N GLU A 383 -7.61 8.55 -5.69
CA GLU A 383 -6.97 7.33 -5.22
C GLU A 383 -7.94 6.41 -4.47
N LEU A 384 -7.94 5.13 -4.87
CA LEU A 384 -8.89 4.12 -4.41
C LEU A 384 -8.23 3.00 -3.60
N PHE A 385 -6.90 3.03 -3.42
CA PHE A 385 -6.16 2.02 -2.65
C PHE A 385 -6.69 1.84 -1.22
N GLY A 386 -7.08 2.93 -0.55
CA GLY A 386 -7.62 2.83 0.81
C GLY A 386 -9.06 2.31 0.92
N ALA A 387 -9.78 2.11 -0.19
CA ALA A 387 -11.20 1.77 -0.18
C ALA A 387 -11.57 0.54 0.67
N PRO A 388 -10.80 -0.57 0.71
CA PRO A 388 -11.11 -1.69 1.58
C PRO A 388 -10.84 -1.39 3.07
N SER A 389 -10.03 -0.40 3.42
CA SER A 389 -9.80 0.05 4.80
C SER A 389 -11.01 0.81 5.38
N TYR A 390 -11.83 1.47 4.55
CA TYR A 390 -13.17 1.92 4.94
C TYR A 390 -14.03 0.72 5.38
N VAL A 391 -13.98 -0.38 4.62
CA VAL A 391 -14.76 -1.58 4.90
C VAL A 391 -14.20 -2.37 6.09
N ALA A 392 -12.87 -2.39 6.28
CA ALA A 392 -12.25 -2.94 7.49
C ALA A 392 -12.70 -2.18 8.75
N ALA A 393 -12.72 -0.84 8.69
CA ALA A 393 -13.27 -0.01 9.76
C ALA A 393 -14.77 -0.27 10.00
N GLN A 394 -15.56 -0.51 8.94
CA GLN A 394 -16.96 -0.91 9.02
C GLN A 394 -17.15 -2.27 9.70
N VAL A 395 -16.31 -3.26 9.38
CA VAL A 395 -16.30 -4.60 10.00
C VAL A 395 -16.01 -4.50 11.49
N VAL A 396 -14.89 -3.86 11.87
CA VAL A 396 -14.46 -3.73 13.27
C VAL A 396 -15.47 -2.93 14.09
N THR A 397 -15.94 -1.80 13.57
CA THR A 397 -16.94 -0.97 14.25
C THR A 397 -18.25 -1.71 14.45
N GLY A 398 -18.75 -2.38 13.41
CA GLY A 398 -19.97 -3.20 13.50
C GLY A 398 -19.85 -4.36 14.48
N ALA A 399 -18.67 -4.97 14.59
CA ALA A 399 -18.40 -6.02 15.56
C ALA A 399 -18.41 -5.50 17.00
N ILE A 400 -17.75 -4.36 17.25
CA ILE A 400 -17.79 -3.66 18.55
C ILE A 400 -19.21 -3.22 18.88
N ASP A 401 -20.00 -2.73 17.91
CA ASP A 401 -21.42 -2.40 18.11
C ASP A 401 -22.23 -3.58 18.65
N ARG A 402 -22.03 -4.77 18.07
CA ARG A 402 -22.75 -5.99 18.48
C ARG A 402 -22.28 -6.55 19.81
N ALA A 403 -20.99 -6.46 20.13
CA ALA A 403 -20.45 -6.88 21.43
C ALA A 403 -20.93 -5.93 22.55
N CYS A 404 -20.82 -4.61 22.32
CA CYS A 404 -21.19 -3.56 23.29
C CYS A 404 -22.70 -3.40 23.56
N LYS A 405 -23.56 -4.35 23.15
CA LYS A 405 -25.02 -4.26 23.35
C LYS A 405 -25.39 -4.09 24.82
N ASN A 406 -24.68 -4.78 25.71
CA ASN A 406 -24.92 -4.76 27.16
C ASN A 406 -24.10 -3.67 27.89
N GLY A 407 -23.51 -2.71 27.15
CA GLY A 407 -22.73 -1.60 27.69
C GLY A 407 -21.24 -1.90 27.94
N THR A 408 -20.88 -3.18 28.10
CA THR A 408 -19.52 -3.71 28.14
C THR A 408 -19.23 -4.61 26.93
N ALA A 409 -17.95 -4.86 26.65
CA ALA A 409 -17.47 -5.88 25.71
C ALA A 409 -16.05 -6.33 26.07
N SER A 410 -15.77 -7.61 25.88
CA SER A 410 -14.42 -8.19 25.86
C SER A 410 -13.82 -8.21 24.45
N ARG A 411 -12.51 -8.38 24.35
CA ARG A 411 -11.84 -8.56 23.04
C ARG A 411 -12.27 -9.88 22.38
N ALA A 412 -12.48 -10.94 23.17
CA ALA A 412 -13.03 -12.22 22.69
C ALA A 412 -14.40 -12.10 22.02
N GLU A 413 -15.33 -11.37 22.63
CA GLU A 413 -16.65 -11.11 22.03
C GLU A 413 -16.52 -10.33 20.71
N VAL A 414 -15.63 -9.34 20.63
CA VAL A 414 -15.40 -8.58 19.40
C VAL A 414 -14.82 -9.46 18.30
N ARG A 415 -13.86 -10.36 18.59
CA ARG A 415 -13.37 -11.34 17.61
C ARG A 415 -14.48 -12.27 17.10
N ALA A 416 -15.30 -12.79 18.00
CA ALA A 416 -16.47 -13.61 17.63
C ALA A 416 -17.46 -12.83 16.75
N GLN A 417 -17.66 -11.54 17.02
CA GLN A 417 -18.51 -10.67 16.21
C GLN A 417 -17.89 -10.28 14.86
N ILE A 418 -16.55 -10.14 14.74
CA ILE A 418 -15.87 -9.97 13.45
C ILE A 418 -16.10 -11.22 12.58
N LYS A 419 -15.85 -12.43 13.12
CA LYS A 419 -16.08 -13.71 12.42
C LYS A 419 -17.52 -13.86 11.91
N ARG A 420 -18.51 -13.39 12.67
CA ARG A 420 -19.94 -13.41 12.32
C ARG A 420 -20.38 -12.30 11.35
N THR A 421 -19.45 -11.51 10.80
CA THR A 421 -19.82 -10.39 9.92
C THR A 421 -20.55 -10.84 8.65
N ARG A 422 -21.61 -10.09 8.33
CA ARG A 422 -22.42 -10.17 7.11
C ARG A 422 -22.79 -8.74 6.70
N ILE A 423 -22.11 -8.20 5.67
CA ILE A 423 -22.45 -6.92 5.05
C ILE A 423 -22.97 -7.22 3.65
N ALA A 424 -24.20 -6.82 3.33
CA ALA A 424 -24.77 -7.01 1.99
C ALA A 424 -24.02 -6.18 0.94
N ALA A 425 -23.99 -6.65 -0.32
CA ALA A 425 -23.29 -5.97 -1.42
C ALA A 425 -23.64 -4.48 -1.53
N LYS A 426 -24.93 -4.13 -1.46
CA LYS A 426 -25.43 -2.73 -1.48
C LYS A 426 -24.95 -1.84 -0.32
N ALA A 427 -24.47 -2.43 0.77
CA ALA A 427 -23.94 -1.71 1.94
C ALA A 427 -22.40 -1.69 1.99
N SER A 428 -21.73 -2.55 1.22
CA SER A 428 -20.28 -2.62 1.09
C SER A 428 -19.78 -1.63 0.05
N LEU A 429 -18.68 -0.94 0.34
CA LEU A 429 -18.05 -0.03 -0.63
C LEU A 429 -17.34 -0.77 -1.77
N LEU A 430 -17.08 -2.08 -1.59
CA LEU A 430 -16.50 -2.95 -2.63
C LEU A 430 -17.53 -3.35 -3.71
N GLY A 431 -18.83 -3.13 -3.48
CA GLY A 431 -19.91 -3.66 -4.32
C GLY A 431 -20.14 -5.18 -4.17
N LEU A 432 -19.46 -5.84 -3.22
CA LEU A 432 -19.53 -7.28 -2.96
C LEU A 432 -20.05 -7.55 -1.54
N PRO A 433 -20.70 -8.69 -1.27
CA PRO A 433 -21.03 -9.07 0.10
C PRO A 433 -19.74 -9.34 0.91
N VAL A 434 -19.64 -8.75 2.10
CA VAL A 434 -18.51 -8.99 3.03
C VAL A 434 -18.94 -10.01 4.06
N ALA A 435 -18.31 -11.17 3.99
CA ALA A 435 -18.51 -12.31 4.85
C ALA A 435 -17.23 -13.14 4.82
N PHE A 436 -16.79 -13.67 5.96
CA PHE A 436 -15.52 -14.39 6.07
C PHE A 436 -15.70 -15.91 6.02
N ASP A 437 -14.72 -16.60 5.45
CA ASP A 437 -14.56 -18.05 5.57
C ASP A 437 -13.94 -18.43 6.94
N ARG A 438 -13.65 -19.73 7.14
CA ARG A 438 -13.08 -20.22 8.42
C ARG A 438 -11.66 -19.71 8.70
N HIS A 439 -10.93 -19.28 7.67
CA HIS A 439 -9.54 -18.86 7.72
C HIS A 439 -9.41 -17.33 7.91
N GLY A 440 -10.43 -16.57 7.55
CA GLY A 440 -10.50 -15.11 7.73
C GLY A 440 -10.52 -14.31 6.43
N ASP A 441 -10.43 -14.96 5.27
CA ASP A 441 -10.57 -14.30 3.98
C ASP A 441 -12.05 -14.00 3.68
N MET A 442 -12.34 -13.02 2.82
CA MET A 442 -13.68 -12.84 2.27
C MET A 442 -14.11 -14.06 1.44
N ILE A 443 -15.37 -14.49 1.53
CA ILE A 443 -15.89 -15.64 0.75
C ILE A 443 -15.88 -15.35 -0.77
N LYS A 444 -16.12 -14.10 -1.19
CA LYS A 444 -16.03 -13.68 -2.60
C LYS A 444 -14.68 -12.99 -2.81
N LYS A 445 -13.83 -13.60 -3.66
CA LYS A 445 -12.42 -13.25 -3.86
C LYS A 445 -12.09 -12.84 -5.32
N PRO A 446 -12.87 -12.01 -6.03
CA PRO A 446 -12.51 -11.64 -7.42
C PRO A 446 -11.31 -10.69 -7.42
N PHE A 447 -10.52 -10.67 -8.50
CA PHE A 447 -9.44 -9.71 -8.73
C PHE A 447 -9.51 -9.22 -10.18
N GLY A 448 -9.44 -7.90 -10.40
CA GLY A 448 -9.50 -7.31 -11.73
C GLY A 448 -8.11 -7.08 -12.32
N ILE A 449 -8.04 -7.02 -13.65
CA ILE A 449 -6.84 -6.55 -14.38
C ILE A 449 -7.16 -5.19 -15.00
N TYR A 450 -6.16 -4.32 -14.96
CA TYR A 450 -6.23 -2.93 -15.40
C TYR A 450 -5.10 -2.63 -16.39
N HIS A 451 -5.35 -1.67 -17.26
CA HIS A 451 -4.43 -1.21 -18.30
C HIS A 451 -4.31 0.31 -18.20
N SER A 452 -3.08 0.83 -18.26
CA SER A 452 -2.88 2.28 -18.28
C SER A 452 -3.30 2.86 -19.63
N VAL A 453 -4.23 3.82 -19.58
CA VAL A 453 -4.66 4.62 -20.72
C VAL A 453 -4.45 6.08 -20.35
N LYS A 454 -3.51 6.75 -21.02
CA LYS A 454 -3.15 8.17 -20.75
C LYS A 454 -2.78 8.43 -19.27
N GLY A 455 -2.12 7.48 -18.62
CA GLY A 455 -1.68 7.60 -17.22
C GLY A 455 -2.75 7.25 -16.17
N VAL A 456 -3.91 6.71 -16.58
CA VAL A 456 -4.99 6.28 -15.68
C VAL A 456 -5.26 4.79 -15.88
N PHE A 457 -5.37 4.03 -14.80
CA PHE A 457 -5.74 2.62 -14.86
C PHE A 457 -7.23 2.43 -15.18
N VAL A 458 -7.51 1.79 -16.31
CA VAL A 458 -8.86 1.39 -16.76
C VAL A 458 -8.98 -0.13 -16.65
N ARG A 459 -10.09 -0.63 -16.10
CA ARG A 459 -10.30 -2.09 -15.95
C ARG A 459 -10.50 -2.76 -17.31
N VAL A 460 -9.83 -3.87 -17.53
CA VAL A 460 -9.83 -4.67 -18.77
C VAL A 460 -10.16 -6.16 -18.57
N ALA A 461 -10.13 -6.68 -17.34
CA ALA A 461 -10.66 -8.00 -16.97
C ALA A 461 -11.15 -8.05 -15.52
#